data_AF-A0A968FYD6-F1
#
_entry.id   AF-A0A968FYD6-F1
#
_cell.length_a   1.000
_cell.length_b   1.000
_cell.length_c   1.000
_cell.angle_alpha   90.00
_cell.angle_beta   90.00
_cell.angle_gamma   90.00
#
_symmetry.space_group_name_H-M   'P 1'
#
loop_
_entity.id
_entity.type
_entity.pdbx_description
1 polymer ?
#
loop_
_entity_poly.entity_id
_entity_poly.type
_entity_poly.pdbx_seq_one_letter_code
_entity_poly.pdbx_strand_id
1 'polypeptide(L)'
;MAIIQGKKVAEEIRSLVAREVETVQSQTGRVPGLATVLVGEDPASAVYVRNKNKTCRSLGLESFEQTLPADIPEADLLDRVRGLNRDPA
;
A
#
# COMPACT_ATOMS: atom_id res chain seq x y z
N MET A 1 24.67 19.08 17.03
CA MET A 1 24.24 18.06 16.06
C MET A 1 22.72 18.06 16.04
N ALA A 2 22.09 18.31 14.89
CA ALA A 2 20.63 18.31 14.77
C ALA A 2 20.14 16.87 14.55
N ILE A 3 19.12 16.44 15.30
CA ILE A 3 18.49 15.12 15.14
C ILE A 3 17.38 15.22 14.10
N ILE A 4 17.43 14.39 13.06
CA ILE A 4 16.36 14.31 12.06
C ILE A 4 15.17 13.55 12.66
N GLN A 5 14.06 14.24 12.87
CA GLN A 5 12.84 13.69 13.45
C GLN A 5 11.95 13.05 12.38
N GLY A 6 12.36 11.90 11.83
CA GLY A 6 11.65 11.22 10.74
C GLY A 6 10.17 10.91 11.02
N LYS A 7 9.81 10.67 12.30
CA LYS A 7 8.41 10.47 12.70
C LYS A 7 7.55 11.72 12.44
N LYS A 8 8.04 12.89 12.84
CA LYS A 8 7.34 14.17 12.63
C LYS A 8 7.17 14.46 11.14
N VAL A 9 8.24 14.30 10.37
CA VAL A 9 8.21 14.48 8.90
C VAL A 9 7.20 13.51 8.25
N ALA A 10 7.16 12.26 8.69
CA ALA A 10 6.19 11.29 8.18
C ALA A 10 4.74 11.64 8.53
N GLU A 11 4.48 12.23 9.71
CA GLU A 11 3.14 12.71 10.09
C GLU A 11 2.68 13.89 9.22
N GLU A 12 3.58 14.82 8.93
CA GLU A 12 3.33 15.95 8.02
C GLU A 12 3.01 15.46 6.60
N ILE A 13 3.82 14.54 6.06
CA ILE A 13 3.59 13.93 4.74
C ILE A 13 2.26 13.18 4.72
N ARG A 14 1.95 12.38 5.74
CA ARG A 14 0.67 11.66 5.82
C ARG A 14 -0.53 12.60 5.80
N SER A 15 -0.44 13.73 6.50
CA SER A 15 -1.50 14.74 6.51
C SER A 15 -1.68 15.43 5.15
N LEU A 16 -0.59 15.59 4.38
CA LEU A 16 -0.66 16.06 3.00
C LEU A 16 -1.35 15.03 2.10
N VAL A 17 -0.91 13.78 2.16
CA VAL A 17 -1.46 12.68 1.35
C VAL A 17 -2.96 12.48 1.61
N ALA A 18 -3.42 12.52 2.86
CA ALA A 18 -4.86 12.39 3.16
C ALA A 18 -5.71 13.47 2.46
N ARG A 19 -5.24 14.72 2.44
CA ARG A 19 -5.92 15.82 1.74
C ARG A 19 -5.90 15.65 0.23
N GLU A 20 -4.81 15.12 -0.32
CA GLU A 20 -4.72 14.83 -1.76
C GLU A 20 -5.67 13.70 -2.15
N VAL A 21 -5.82 12.67 -1.32
CA VAL A 21 -6.78 11.58 -1.52
C VAL A 21 -8.20 12.13 -1.59
N GLU A 22 -8.61 12.97 -0.64
CA GLU A 22 -9.91 13.66 -0.66
C GLU A 22 -10.08 14.50 -1.94
N THR A 23 -9.03 15.22 -2.33
CA THR A 23 -9.04 16.05 -3.55
C THR A 23 -9.26 15.20 -4.80
N VAL A 24 -8.49 14.12 -4.97
CA VAL A 24 -8.62 13.20 -6.12
C VAL A 24 -10.00 12.57 -6.15
N GLN A 25 -10.51 12.12 -5.00
CA GLN A 25 -11.85 11.56 -4.90
C GLN A 25 -12.92 12.57 -5.31
N SER A 26 -12.82 13.81 -4.85
CA SER A 26 -13.79 14.86 -5.20
C SER A 26 -13.77 15.23 -6.69
N GLN A 27 -12.60 15.15 -7.34
CA GLN A 27 -12.44 15.55 -8.74
C GLN A 27 -12.78 14.43 -9.73
N THR A 28 -12.47 13.19 -9.36
CA THR A 28 -12.55 12.04 -10.28
C THR A 28 -13.65 11.04 -9.92
N GLY A 29 -14.20 11.14 -8.71
CA GLY A 29 -15.10 10.13 -8.14
C GLY A 29 -14.41 8.82 -7.75
N ARG A 30 -13.08 8.72 -7.85
CA ARG A 30 -12.30 7.52 -7.56
C ARG A 30 -11.35 7.73 -6.38
N VAL A 31 -11.21 6.69 -5.56
CA VAL A 31 -10.26 6.68 -4.44
C VAL A 31 -8.97 6.00 -4.90
N PRO A 32 -7.79 6.62 -4.74
CA PRO A 32 -6.54 5.95 -5.07
C PRO A 32 -6.30 4.73 -4.17
N GLY A 33 -5.70 3.68 -4.72
CA GLY A 33 -5.47 2.42 -4.02
C GLY A 33 -4.01 1.97 -3.98
N LEU A 34 -3.68 1.09 -3.02
CA LEU A 34 -2.42 0.35 -2.97
C LEU A 34 -2.68 -1.16 -2.93
N ALA A 35 -2.14 -1.89 -3.90
CA ALA A 35 -2.07 -3.34 -3.87
C ALA A 35 -0.74 -3.83 -3.25
N THR A 36 -0.84 -4.81 -2.35
CA THR A 36 0.31 -5.46 -1.70
C THR A 36 0.27 -6.96 -1.96
N VAL A 37 1.42 -7.52 -2.35
CA VAL A 37 1.61 -8.96 -2.56
C VAL A 37 2.69 -9.44 -1.59
N LEU A 38 2.31 -10.33 -0.68
CA LEU A 38 3.19 -10.98 0.28
C LEU A 38 3.37 -12.45 -0.12
N VAL A 39 4.61 -12.88 -0.34
CA VAL A 39 4.94 -14.27 -0.67
C VAL A 39 5.59 -14.92 0.54
N GLY A 40 5.02 -16.04 0.99
CA GLY A 40 5.48 -16.78 2.17
C GLY A 40 5.09 -16.12 3.50
N GLU A 41 5.75 -16.56 4.57
CA GLU A 41 5.35 -16.28 5.95
C GLU A 41 6.42 -15.54 6.76
N ASP A 42 7.34 -14.83 6.10
CA ASP A 42 8.38 -14.06 6.81
C ASP A 42 7.73 -13.05 7.80
N PRO A 43 7.94 -13.21 9.12
CA PRO A 43 7.26 -12.40 10.11
C PRO A 43 7.55 -10.90 9.98
N ALA A 44 8.76 -10.53 9.57
CA ALA A 44 9.12 -9.13 9.37
C ALA A 44 8.34 -8.53 8.19
N SER A 45 8.30 -9.23 7.06
CA SER A 45 7.54 -8.83 5.88
C SER A 45 6.04 -8.68 6.18
N ALA A 46 5.45 -9.61 6.92
CA ALA A 46 4.06 -9.53 7.34
C ALA A 46 3.77 -8.26 8.17
N VAL A 47 4.67 -7.89 9.09
CA VAL A 47 4.54 -6.65 9.87
C VAL A 47 4.64 -5.41 8.98
N TYR A 48 5.58 -5.39 8.03
CA TYR A 48 5.74 -4.26 7.11
C TYR A 48 4.52 -4.08 6.21
N VAL A 49 4.00 -5.16 5.62
CA VAL A 49 2.80 -5.12 4.76
C VAL A 49 1.59 -4.66 5.57
N ARG A 50 1.37 -5.22 6.76
CA ARG A 50 0.29 -4.80 7.66
C ARG A 50 0.37 -3.30 8.00
N ASN A 51 1.56 -2.77 8.27
CA ASN A 51 1.74 -1.35 8.58
C ASN A 51 1.48 -0.46 7.35
N LYS A 52 1.85 -0.90 6.14
CA LYS A 52 1.51 -0.20 4.89
C LYS A 52 0.00 -0.15 4.69
N ASN A 53 -0.67 -1.30 4.80
CA ASN A 53 -2.12 -1.41 4.63
C ASN A 53 -2.89 -0.58 5.67
N LYS A 54 -2.47 -0.63 6.94
CA LYS A 54 -3.03 0.21 8.00
C LYS A 54 -2.86 1.71 7.69
N THR A 55 -1.68 2.10 7.21
CA THR A 55 -1.39 3.49 6.85
C THR A 55 -2.28 3.93 5.69
N CYS A 56 -2.36 3.14 4.61
CA CYS A 56 -3.23 3.43 3.47
C CYS A 56 -4.67 3.68 3.90
N ARG A 57 -5.27 2.75 4.66
CA ARG A 57 -6.64 2.89 5.17
C ARG A 57 -6.81 4.14 6.04
N SER A 58 -5.83 4.47 6.88
CA SER A 58 -5.89 5.67 7.73
C SER A 58 -5.82 6.98 6.95
N LEU A 59 -5.32 6.95 5.71
CA LEU A 59 -5.24 8.09 4.81
C LEU A 59 -6.42 8.18 3.85
N GLY A 60 -7.40 7.28 3.97
CA GLY A 60 -8.54 7.19 3.06
C GLY A 60 -8.23 6.48 1.73
N LEU A 61 -7.06 5.86 1.58
CA LEU A 61 -6.71 5.07 0.39
C LEU A 61 -7.39 3.70 0.44
N GLU A 62 -7.70 3.15 -0.73
CA GLU A 62 -8.03 1.73 -0.86
C GLU A 62 -6.78 0.88 -0.64
N SER A 63 -6.97 -0.31 -0.08
CA SER A 63 -5.87 -1.22 0.27
C SER A 63 -6.26 -2.64 -0.08
N PHE A 64 -5.55 -3.21 -1.06
CA PHE A 64 -5.72 -4.57 -1.54
C PHE A 64 -4.54 -5.40 -1.06
N GLU A 65 -4.82 -6.55 -0.46
CA GLU A 65 -3.80 -7.43 0.11
C GLU A 65 -3.94 -8.82 -0.45
N GLN A 66 -2.81 -9.42 -0.82
CA GLN A 66 -2.73 -10.76 -1.36
C GLN A 66 -1.57 -11.48 -0.70
N THR A 67 -1.88 -12.57 0.00
CA THR A 67 -0.88 -13.47 0.58
C THR A 67 -0.81 -14.71 -0.30
N LEU A 68 0.40 -15.05 -0.73
CA LEU A 68 0.70 -16.17 -1.62
C LEU A 68 1.64 -17.13 -0.91
N PRO A 69 1.57 -18.44 -1.21
CA PRO A 69 2.43 -19.42 -0.56
C PRO A 69 3.90 -19.23 -1.00
N ALA A 70 4.84 -19.66 -0.14
CA ALA A 70 6.27 -19.45 -0.38
C ALA A 70 6.82 -20.21 -1.60
N ASP A 71 6.14 -21.29 -2.00
CA ASP A 71 6.48 -22.16 -3.12
C ASP A 71 5.74 -21.78 -4.42
N ILE A 72 5.09 -20.60 -4.46
CA ILE A 72 4.44 -20.13 -5.68
C ILE A 72 5.45 -20.10 -6.86
N PRO A 73 5.09 -20.69 -8.01
CA PRO A 73 5.89 -20.57 -9.22
C PRO A 73 6.05 -19.11 -9.65
N GLU A 74 7.23 -18.76 -10.18
CA GLU A 74 7.48 -17.41 -10.70
C GLU A 74 6.45 -16.99 -11.75
N ALA A 75 6.07 -17.90 -12.64
CA ALA A 75 5.07 -17.64 -13.67
C ALA A 75 3.72 -17.21 -13.07
N ASP A 76 3.27 -17.88 -12.01
CA ASP A 76 2.00 -17.59 -11.34
C ASP A 76 2.08 -16.25 -10.58
N LEU A 77 3.23 -15.95 -9.97
CA LEU A 77 3.47 -14.65 -9.34
C LEU A 77 3.44 -13.50 -10.37
N LEU A 78 4.09 -13.68 -11.51
CA LEU A 78 4.06 -12.73 -12.61
C LEU A 78 2.64 -12.53 -13.16
N ASP A 79 1.86 -13.60 -13.28
CA ASP A 79 0.47 -13.52 -13.70
C ASP A 79 -0.39 -12.77 -12.69
N ARG A 80 -0.11 -12.90 -11.39
CA ARG A 80 -0.78 -12.10 -10.36
C ARG A 80 -0.48 -10.61 -10.51
N VAL A 81 0.78 -10.25 -10.75
CA VAL A 81 1.19 -8.85 -11.00
C VAL A 81 0.57 -8.31 -12.29
N ARG A 82 0.53 -9.12 -13.36
CA ARG A 82 -0.16 -8.75 -14.63
C ARG A 82 -1.65 -8.53 -14.42
N GLY A 83 -2.29 -9.33 -13.58
CA GLY A 83 -3.68 -9.15 -13.17
C GLY A 83 -3.90 -7.79 -12.50
N LEU A 84 -3.06 -7.45 -11.52
CA LEU A 84 -3.10 -6.15 -10.83
C LEU A 84 -2.87 -4.98 -11.80
N ASN A 85 -1.95 -5.09 -12.76
CA ASN A 85 -1.70 -4.03 -13.74
C ASN A 85 -2.87 -3.77 -14.70
N ARG A 86 -3.77 -4.75 -14.86
CA ARG A 86 -4.95 -4.64 -15.74
C ARG A 86 -6.22 -4.30 -14.97
N ASP A 87 -6.18 -4.30 -13.65
CA ASP A 87 -7.32 -3.98 -12.81
C ASP A 87 -7.60 -2.47 -12.88
N PRO A 88 -8.79 -2.04 -13.34
CA PRO A 88 -9.13 -0.63 -13.46
C PRO A 88 -9.61 0.02 -12.16
N ALA A 89 -9.66 -0.75 -11.06
CA ALA A 89 -9.98 -0.26 -9.72
C ALA A 89 -9.00 0.84 -9.27
#